data_AF-A0A2I1GDW1-F1
#
_entry.id   AF-A0A2I1GDW1-F1
#
_cell.length_a   1.000
_cell.length_b   1.000
_cell.length_c   1.000
_cell.angle_alpha   90.00
_cell.angle_beta   90.00
_cell.angle_gamma   90.00
#
_symmetry.space_group_name_H-M   'P 1'
#
loop_
_entity.id
_entity.type
_entity.pdbx_description
1 polymer ?
#
loop_
_entity_poly.entity_id
_entity_poly.type
_entity_poly.pdbx_seq_one_letter_code
_entity_poly.pdbx_strand_id
1 'polypeptide(L)'
;MADWLSFFGWSFLPSLVTNWIQNIYYRIVYRAGENIPKPGQPKHKLHQRRIYIFVVVVYLIYTIVEVIHSIPPNYYDLLGVNQDFTSKELKSNLRKLQLVFHPDRNSEQQAESNFILLRQAYDTLNDPVKRFAYDRFGPDINYWTNCKTKGDYILLGRNYSTGFYLGTGLILFILNILGKGQFGRFWRFIVFCGIACIETSLILNPQSNSSFLSYLFQNFIIFERIKIFRQLFITIFIALSQVGPVLFPTDNTQDIRPNLHNFEILCNIASDEIKNQLRSGFYPFQNDQNAQSELRKKMEKLVVDNYLHQNDQEFVQAYNQAQQRTRKKK
;
A
#
# COMPACT_ATOMS: atom_id res chain seq x y z
N MET A 1 18.13 18.36 2.96
CA MET A 1 17.33 19.61 2.96
C MET A 1 16.32 19.68 1.81
N ALA A 2 16.53 18.98 0.68
CA ALA A 2 15.56 18.91 -0.42
C ALA A 2 14.25 18.16 -0.06
N ASP A 3 14.25 17.32 0.98
CA ASP A 3 13.12 16.43 1.31
C ASP A 3 11.89 17.13 1.93
N TRP A 4 12.07 18.31 2.54
CA TRP A 4 10.96 19.03 3.17
C TRP A 4 10.10 19.79 2.16
N LEU A 5 10.73 20.27 1.08
CA LEU A 5 10.07 20.98 -0.01
C LEU A 5 9.20 20.03 -0.83
N SER A 6 9.66 18.79 -1.04
CA SER A 6 8.85 17.73 -1.64
C SER A 6 7.69 17.32 -0.74
N PHE A 7 7.90 17.21 0.58
CA PHE A 7 6.85 16.88 1.56
C PHE A 7 5.75 17.95 1.68
N PHE A 8 6.12 19.23 1.75
CA PHE A 8 5.15 20.33 1.77
C PHE A 8 4.46 20.49 0.41
N GLY A 9 5.23 20.44 -0.68
CA GLY A 9 4.69 20.37 -2.04
C GLY A 9 3.60 19.32 -2.16
N TRP A 10 3.83 18.16 -1.54
CA TRP A 10 2.92 17.04 -1.52
C TRP A 10 1.51 17.36 -1.01
N SER A 11 1.34 18.26 -0.04
CA SER A 11 0.02 18.55 0.52
C SER A 11 -0.91 19.31 -0.43
N PHE A 12 -0.39 19.99 -1.46
CA PHE A 12 -1.17 20.89 -2.32
C PHE A 12 -0.97 20.67 -3.82
N LEU A 13 0.22 20.28 -4.27
CA LEU A 13 0.53 20.05 -5.70
C LEU A 13 -0.44 19.08 -6.38
N PRO A 14 -0.72 17.88 -5.82
CA PRO A 14 -1.59 16.91 -6.49
C PRO A 14 -2.98 17.45 -6.76
N SER A 15 -3.54 18.24 -5.82
CA SER A 15 -4.85 18.86 -5.97
C SER A 15 -4.88 19.95 -7.06
N LEU A 16 -3.84 20.78 -7.15
CA LEU A 16 -3.73 21.84 -8.15
C LEU A 16 -3.54 21.26 -9.55
N VAL A 17 -2.63 20.30 -9.67
CA VAL A 17 -2.34 19.59 -10.92
C VAL A 17 -3.57 18.82 -11.40
N THR A 18 -4.31 18.19 -10.51
CA THR A 18 -5.57 17.49 -10.86
C THR A 18 -6.59 18.44 -11.46
N ASN A 19 -6.81 19.61 -10.84
CA ASN A 19 -7.76 20.59 -11.37
C ASN A 19 -7.33 21.13 -12.74
N TRP A 20 -6.02 21.38 -12.91
CA TRP A 20 -5.47 21.84 -14.18
C TRP A 20 -5.61 20.78 -15.29
N ILE A 21 -5.24 19.52 -15.00
CA ILE A 21 -5.38 18.39 -15.93
C ILE A 21 -6.84 18.12 -16.25
N GLN A 22 -7.75 18.24 -15.27
CA GLN A 22 -9.17 18.06 -15.50
C GLN A 22 -9.75 19.12 -16.46
N ASN A 23 -9.32 20.37 -16.35
CA ASN A 23 -9.70 21.42 -17.30
C ASN A 23 -9.20 21.12 -18.71
N ILE A 24 -7.95 20.65 -18.85
CA ILE A 24 -7.37 20.25 -20.14
C ILE A 24 -8.10 19.04 -20.71
N TYR A 25 -8.36 18.03 -19.89
CA TYR A 25 -9.09 16.82 -20.26
C TYR A 25 -10.46 17.17 -20.81
N TYR A 26 -11.21 18.05 -20.14
CA TYR A 26 -12.52 18.48 -20.64
C TYR A 26 -12.43 19.32 -21.91
N ARG A 27 -11.40 20.16 -22.06
CA ARG A 27 -11.18 20.93 -23.29
C ARG A 27 -10.87 20.04 -24.51
N ILE A 28 -10.21 18.89 -24.30
CA ILE A 28 -9.81 17.97 -25.37
C ILE A 28 -10.94 16.98 -25.70
N VAL A 29 -11.62 16.45 -24.68
CA VAL A 29 -12.60 15.36 -24.84
C VAL A 29 -13.98 15.87 -25.21
N TYR A 30 -14.44 16.96 -24.60
CA TYR A 30 -15.76 17.52 -24.90
C TYR A 30 -15.65 18.52 -26.05
N ARG A 31 -16.24 18.16 -27.20
CA ARG A 31 -16.36 19.05 -28.37
C ARG A 31 -17.45 20.10 -28.13
N ALA A 32 -17.38 21.20 -28.89
CA ALA A 32 -18.35 22.28 -28.83
C ALA A 32 -19.78 21.74 -29.04
N GLY A 33 -20.62 21.82 -27.99
CA GLY A 33 -22.02 21.39 -28.01
C GLY A 33 -22.40 20.30 -27.01
N GLU A 34 -21.43 19.59 -26.41
CA GLU A 34 -21.71 18.61 -25.35
C GLU A 34 -21.75 19.25 -23.95
N ASN A 35 -22.61 18.72 -23.08
CA ASN A 35 -22.77 19.21 -21.71
C ASN A 35 -21.56 18.81 -20.85
N ILE A 36 -20.65 19.75 -20.65
CA ILE A 36 -19.52 19.59 -19.72
C ILE A 36 -20.08 19.35 -18.31
N PRO A 37 -19.65 18.30 -17.60
CA PRO A 37 -20.13 18.01 -16.26
C PRO A 37 -19.76 19.18 -15.33
N LYS A 38 -20.77 19.77 -14.68
CA LYS A 38 -20.58 20.91 -13.77
C LYS A 38 -20.02 20.47 -12.40
N PRO A 39 -19.27 21.34 -11.70
CA PRO A 39 -18.80 21.06 -10.35
C PRO A 39 -20.01 20.79 -9.44
N GLY A 40 -20.07 19.57 -8.88
CA GLY A 40 -21.18 19.09 -8.04
C GLY A 40 -21.88 17.84 -8.59
N GLN A 41 -21.85 17.61 -9.90
CA GLN A 41 -22.41 16.38 -10.49
C GLN A 41 -21.59 15.13 -10.12
N PRO A 42 -22.23 13.95 -9.97
CA PRO A 42 -21.52 12.72 -9.61
C PRO A 42 -20.45 12.35 -10.63
N LYS A 43 -20.70 12.57 -11.93
CA LYS A 43 -19.73 12.33 -13.00
C LYS A 43 -18.46 13.19 -12.87
N HIS A 44 -18.60 14.47 -12.50
CA HIS A 44 -17.46 15.37 -12.30
C HIS A 44 -16.55 14.89 -11.16
N LYS A 45 -17.14 14.46 -10.04
CA LYS A 45 -16.41 13.92 -8.89
C LYS A 45 -15.66 12.63 -9.26
N LEU A 46 -16.26 11.76 -10.08
CA LEU A 46 -15.61 10.53 -10.55
C LEU A 46 -14.39 10.81 -11.43
N HIS A 47 -14.48 11.75 -12.38
CA HIS A 47 -13.34 12.15 -13.21
C HIS A 47 -12.22 12.75 -12.37
N GLN A 48 -12.55 13.64 -11.43
CA GLN A 48 -11.57 14.23 -10.51
C GLN A 48 -10.83 13.15 -9.70
N ARG A 49 -11.54 12.15 -9.16
CA ARG A 49 -10.93 11.03 -8.42
C ARG A 49 -9.97 10.23 -9.31
N ARG A 50 -10.38 9.88 -10.53
CA ARG A 50 -9.54 9.09 -11.46
C ARG A 50 -8.28 9.84 -11.87
N ILE A 51 -8.42 11.12 -12.23
CA ILE A 51 -7.30 11.97 -12.61
C ILE A 51 -6.35 12.15 -11.42
N TYR A 52 -6.89 12.41 -10.23
CA TYR A 52 -6.08 12.52 -9.01
C TYR A 52 -5.25 11.27 -8.74
N ILE A 53 -5.87 10.09 -8.80
CA ILE A 53 -5.18 8.80 -8.63
C ILE A 53 -4.07 8.66 -9.68
N PHE A 54 -4.36 8.94 -10.95
CA PHE A 54 -3.38 8.84 -12.04
C PHE A 54 -2.17 9.76 -11.80
N VAL A 55 -2.41 11.03 -11.47
CA VAL A 55 -1.36 12.02 -11.20
C VAL A 55 -0.47 11.56 -10.05
N VAL A 56 -1.08 11.09 -8.96
CA VAL A 56 -0.32 10.61 -7.80
C VAL A 56 0.49 9.37 -8.17
N VAL A 57 -0.07 8.40 -8.89
CA VAL A 57 0.66 7.19 -9.30
C VAL A 57 1.84 7.52 -10.23
N VAL A 58 1.65 8.39 -11.22
CA VAL A 58 2.75 8.82 -12.11
C VAL A 58 3.86 9.51 -11.32
N TYR A 59 3.49 10.37 -10.36
CA TYR A 59 4.47 11.02 -9.49
C TYR A 59 5.21 10.03 -8.57
N LEU A 60 4.51 9.02 -8.03
CA LEU A 60 5.15 7.96 -7.25
C LEU A 60 6.16 7.18 -8.08
N ILE A 61 5.85 6.88 -9.33
CA ILE A 61 6.79 6.25 -10.26
C ILE A 61 8.00 7.16 -10.50
N TYR A 62 7.77 8.45 -10.76
CA TYR A 62 8.83 9.43 -10.93
C TYR A 62 9.78 9.47 -9.72
N THR A 63 9.24 9.55 -8.51
CA THR A 63 10.07 9.60 -7.28
C THR A 63 10.87 8.32 -7.04
N ILE A 64 10.36 7.16 -7.47
CA ILE A 64 11.14 5.90 -7.45
C ILE A 64 12.30 5.98 -8.46
N VAL A 65 12.03 6.42 -9.69
CA VAL A 65 13.06 6.54 -10.74
C VAL A 65 14.13 7.57 -10.37
N GLU A 66 13.72 8.70 -9.80
CA GLU A 66 14.59 9.76 -9.30
C GLU A 66 15.53 9.23 -8.21
N VAL A 67 15.00 8.44 -7.26
CA VAL A 67 15.85 7.84 -6.24
C VAL A 67 16.81 6.83 -6.83
N ILE A 68 16.38 5.97 -7.75
CA ILE A 68 17.28 5.01 -8.42
C ILE A 68 18.42 5.75 -9.14
N HIS A 69 18.14 6.90 -9.78
CA HIS A 69 19.16 7.69 -10.47
C HIS A 69 20.07 8.49 -9.53
N SER A 70 19.59 8.85 -8.33
CA SER A 70 20.36 9.65 -7.37
C SER A 70 21.31 8.81 -6.50
N ILE A 71 21.20 7.48 -6.52
CA ILE A 71 22.14 6.61 -5.81
C ILE A 71 23.52 6.77 -6.47
N PRO A 72 24.55 7.22 -5.74
CA PRO A 72 25.89 7.35 -6.30
C PRO A 72 26.43 5.97 -6.68
N PRO A 73 27.26 5.89 -7.74
CA PRO A 73 27.82 4.62 -8.20
C PRO A 73 28.61 3.92 -7.08
N ASN A 74 28.49 2.60 -7.01
CA ASN A 74 29.15 1.79 -6.00
C ASN A 74 30.66 1.71 -6.25
N TYR A 75 31.44 1.36 -5.23
CA TYR A 75 32.90 1.17 -5.36
C TYR A 75 33.26 0.02 -6.30
N TYR A 76 32.40 -1.00 -6.40
CA TYR A 76 32.52 -2.08 -7.37
C TYR A 76 32.36 -1.56 -8.81
N ASP A 77 31.31 -0.76 -9.06
CA ASP A 77 31.05 -0.17 -10.37
C ASP A 77 32.12 0.86 -10.75
N LEU A 78 32.58 1.65 -9.78
CA LEU A 78 33.64 2.66 -9.96
C LEU A 78 34.99 2.03 -10.33
N LEU A 79 35.33 0.89 -9.73
CA LEU A 79 36.55 0.14 -10.08
C LEU A 79 36.33 -0.83 -11.25
N GLY A 80 35.09 -0.98 -11.72
CA GLY A 80 34.72 -1.92 -12.78
C GLY A 80 35.03 -3.38 -12.43
N VAL A 81 34.75 -3.79 -11.19
CA VAL A 81 34.98 -5.16 -10.70
C VAL A 81 33.68 -5.79 -10.20
N ASN A 82 33.51 -7.09 -10.43
CA ASN A 82 32.36 -7.82 -9.89
C ASN A 82 32.50 -8.05 -8.38
N GLN A 83 31.43 -8.37 -7.65
CA GLN A 83 31.48 -8.69 -6.22
C GLN A 83 32.42 -9.89 -5.93
N ASP A 84 32.51 -10.85 -6.84
CA ASP A 84 33.41 -12.00 -6.73
C ASP A 84 34.83 -11.75 -7.32
N PHE A 85 35.33 -10.52 -7.23
CA PHE A 85 36.63 -10.15 -7.79
C PHE A 85 37.83 -10.85 -7.13
N THR A 86 38.89 -11.04 -7.90
CA THR A 86 40.19 -11.47 -7.36
C THR A 86 41.07 -10.28 -6.98
N SER A 87 41.92 -10.40 -5.96
CA SER A 87 42.83 -9.32 -5.54
C SER A 87 43.76 -8.79 -6.65
N LYS A 88 44.12 -9.65 -7.63
CA LYS A 88 44.86 -9.27 -8.84
C LYS A 88 44.05 -8.37 -9.77
N GLU A 89 42.76 -8.69 -9.95
CA GLU A 89 41.83 -7.94 -10.80
C GLU A 89 41.59 -6.53 -10.24
N LEU A 90 41.35 -6.45 -8.93
CA LEU A 90 41.19 -5.19 -8.21
C LEU A 90 42.40 -4.25 -8.42
N LYS A 91 43.62 -4.78 -8.26
CA LYS A 91 44.86 -4.00 -8.46
C LYS A 91 45.07 -3.60 -9.92
N SER A 92 44.76 -4.49 -10.86
CA SER A 92 44.88 -4.23 -12.30
C SER A 92 43.95 -3.11 -12.74
N ASN A 93 42.68 -3.16 -12.36
CA ASN A 93 41.69 -2.15 -12.75
C ASN A 93 41.96 -0.79 -12.09
N LEU A 94 42.40 -0.77 -10.82
CA LEU A 94 42.85 0.46 -10.17
C LEU A 94 43.97 1.14 -10.97
N ARG A 95 45.01 0.40 -11.39
CA ARG A 95 46.13 0.95 -12.16
C ARG A 95 45.66 1.57 -13.48
N LYS A 96 44.75 0.90 -14.18
CA LYS A 96 44.16 1.42 -15.43
C LYS A 96 43.42 2.74 -15.19
N LEU A 97 42.56 2.79 -14.16
CA LEU A 97 41.78 3.98 -13.84
C LEU A 97 42.64 5.13 -13.32
N GLN A 98 43.66 4.86 -12.50
CA GLN A 98 44.61 5.87 -12.02
C GLN A 98 45.41 6.52 -13.14
N LEU A 99 45.75 5.78 -14.21
CA LEU A 99 46.43 6.36 -15.38
C LEU A 99 45.54 7.30 -16.17
N VAL A 100 44.23 7.04 -16.19
CA VAL A 100 43.21 7.84 -16.88
C VAL A 100 42.88 9.11 -16.08
N PHE A 101 42.72 8.99 -14.77
CA PHE A 101 42.36 10.10 -13.87
C PHE A 101 43.58 10.74 -13.19
N HIS A 102 44.79 10.58 -13.73
CA HIS A 102 45.98 11.18 -13.14
C HIS A 102 45.91 12.71 -13.24
N PRO A 103 46.10 13.46 -12.14
CA PRO A 103 45.94 14.93 -12.14
C PRO A 103 46.90 15.63 -13.12
N ASP A 104 48.10 15.08 -13.35
CA ASP A 104 49.04 15.64 -14.34
C ASP A 104 48.61 15.43 -15.81
N ARG A 105 47.79 14.42 -16.10
CA ARG A 105 47.41 14.06 -17.50
C ARG A 105 46.00 14.50 -17.85
N ASN A 106 45.15 14.70 -16.85
CA ASN A 106 43.77 15.13 -17.03
C ASN A 106 43.49 16.39 -16.21
N SER A 107 43.28 17.51 -16.91
CA SER A 107 43.08 18.83 -16.33
C SER A 107 41.62 19.12 -15.93
N GLU A 108 40.74 18.13 -16.00
CA GLU A 108 39.36 18.27 -15.55
C GLU A 108 39.29 18.52 -14.04
N GLN A 109 38.46 19.48 -13.64
CA GLN A 109 38.24 19.81 -12.21
C GLN A 109 37.75 18.61 -11.38
N GLN A 110 37.15 17.60 -12.03
CA GLN A 110 36.66 16.38 -11.39
C GLN A 110 37.69 15.24 -11.35
N ALA A 111 38.82 15.35 -12.05
CA ALA A 111 39.83 14.30 -12.09
C ALA A 111 40.45 14.04 -10.72
N GLU A 112 40.74 15.11 -9.96
CA GLU A 112 41.30 15.00 -8.61
C GLU A 112 40.32 14.34 -7.64
N SER A 113 39.04 14.76 -7.64
CA SER A 113 38.02 14.14 -6.79
C SER A 113 37.80 12.67 -7.12
N ASN A 114 37.78 12.32 -8.41
CA ASN A 114 37.63 10.94 -8.86
C ASN A 114 38.86 10.10 -8.48
N PHE A 115 40.07 10.66 -8.55
CA PHE A 115 41.29 9.99 -8.13
C PHE A 115 41.29 9.65 -6.64
N ILE A 116 40.89 10.60 -5.78
CA ILE A 116 40.74 10.39 -4.33
C ILE A 116 39.70 9.30 -4.07
N LEU A 117 38.56 9.36 -4.76
CA LEU A 117 37.48 8.41 -4.61
C LEU A 117 37.90 6.99 -5.04
N LEU A 118 38.63 6.85 -6.14
CA LEU A 118 39.17 5.56 -6.61
C LEU A 118 40.14 4.95 -5.60
N ARG A 119 41.01 5.77 -4.99
CA ARG A 119 41.90 5.31 -3.92
C ARG A 119 41.13 4.84 -2.70
N GLN A 120 40.12 5.60 -2.29
CA GLN A 120 39.24 5.26 -1.17
C GLN A 120 38.44 3.98 -1.44
N ALA A 121 37.94 3.79 -2.66
CA ALA A 121 37.26 2.57 -3.10
C ALA A 121 38.19 1.36 -3.02
N TYR A 122 39.44 1.48 -3.47
CA TYR A 122 40.42 0.40 -3.33
C TYR A 122 40.75 0.08 -1.87
N ASP A 123 41.03 1.09 -1.05
CA ASP A 123 41.39 0.91 0.36
C ASP A 123 40.27 0.25 1.18
N THR A 124 39.01 0.53 0.82
CA THR A 124 37.84 -0.08 1.46
C THR A 124 37.57 -1.50 0.98
N LEU A 125 37.71 -1.79 -0.32
CA LEU A 125 37.47 -3.12 -0.87
C LEU A 125 38.61 -4.11 -0.62
N ASN A 126 39.84 -3.62 -0.47
CA ASN A 126 41.02 -4.46 -0.20
C ASN A 126 41.06 -4.99 1.25
N ASP A 127 40.47 -4.27 2.21
CA ASP A 127 40.37 -4.71 3.60
C ASP A 127 39.04 -5.48 3.82
N PRO A 128 39.08 -6.76 4.23
CA PRO A 128 37.87 -7.57 4.41
C PRO A 128 36.92 -7.02 5.50
N VAL A 129 37.43 -6.29 6.49
CA VAL A 129 36.58 -5.70 7.55
C VAL A 129 35.85 -4.47 7.01
N LYS A 130 36.57 -3.58 6.30
CA LYS A 130 35.96 -2.40 5.68
C LYS A 130 35.01 -2.78 4.56
N ARG A 131 35.34 -3.79 3.75
CA ARG A 131 34.45 -4.34 2.73
C ARG A 131 33.14 -4.83 3.33
N PHE A 132 33.22 -5.61 4.42
CA PHE A 132 32.03 -6.06 5.14
C PHE A 132 31.14 -4.90 5.63
N ALA A 133 31.76 -3.82 6.12
CA ALA A 133 31.02 -2.63 6.55
C ALA A 133 30.44 -1.88 5.34
N TYR A 134 31.20 -1.74 4.26
CA TYR A 134 30.82 -1.04 3.03
C TYR A 134 29.60 -1.70 2.38
N ASP A 135 29.61 -3.02 2.25
CA ASP A 135 28.49 -3.74 1.62
C ASP A 135 27.16 -3.44 2.35
N ARG A 136 27.20 -3.25 3.67
CA ARG A 136 25.99 -3.02 4.50
C ARG A 136 25.59 -1.56 4.65
N PHE A 137 26.55 -0.65 4.77
CA PHE A 137 26.31 0.74 5.14
C PHE A 137 26.74 1.75 4.07
N GLY A 138 27.36 1.28 2.99
CA GLY A 138 27.80 2.11 1.87
C GLY A 138 29.00 3.00 2.21
N PRO A 139 29.20 4.11 1.49
CA PRO A 139 30.38 4.97 1.64
C PRO A 139 30.45 5.70 3.00
N ASP A 140 29.35 5.72 3.75
CA ASP A 140 29.26 6.42 5.05
C ASP A 140 30.23 5.86 6.10
N ILE A 141 30.71 4.63 5.91
CA ILE A 141 31.70 3.96 6.79
C ILE A 141 33.00 4.75 6.92
N ASN A 142 33.35 5.57 5.93
CA ASN A 142 34.61 6.31 5.92
C ASN A 142 34.60 7.49 6.88
N TYR A 143 33.41 7.96 7.28
CA TYR A 143 33.25 8.99 8.28
C TYR A 143 33.22 8.44 9.71
N TRP A 144 33.14 7.12 9.88
CA TRP A 144 33.05 6.50 11.20
C TRP A 144 34.45 6.34 11.80
N THR A 145 34.72 7.13 12.84
CA THR A 145 35.95 7.06 13.60
C THR A 145 35.92 5.89 14.58
N ASN A 146 37.10 5.35 14.95
CA ASN A 146 37.27 4.31 15.96
C ASN A 146 36.71 2.90 15.66
N CYS A 147 36.37 2.59 14.42
CA CYS A 147 35.97 1.23 14.02
C CYS A 147 37.19 0.41 13.58
N LYS A 148 37.45 -0.73 14.22
CA LYS A 148 38.53 -1.66 13.79
C LYS A 148 38.02 -3.07 13.55
N THR A 149 37.00 -3.50 14.29
CA THR A 149 36.43 -4.85 14.18
C THR A 149 35.08 -4.82 13.47
N LYS A 150 34.66 -5.98 12.93
CA LYS A 150 33.32 -6.12 12.31
C LYS A 150 32.18 -5.77 13.28
N GLY A 151 32.36 -6.08 14.57
CA GLY A 151 31.37 -5.80 15.61
C GLY A 151 31.14 -4.31 15.83
N ASP A 152 32.22 -3.52 15.84
CA ASP A 152 32.15 -2.06 16.02
C ASP A 152 31.32 -1.40 14.90
N TYR A 153 31.55 -1.83 13.65
CA TYR A 153 30.80 -1.36 12.49
C TYR A 153 29.30 -1.71 12.58
N ILE A 154 28.96 -2.92 13.02
CA ILE A 154 27.55 -3.32 13.18
C ILE A 154 26.88 -2.51 14.28
N LEU A 155 27.57 -2.28 15.41
CA LEU A 155 27.02 -1.53 16.53
C LEU A 155 26.71 -0.07 16.14
N LEU A 156 27.67 0.60 15.51
CA LEU A 156 27.52 1.98 15.06
C LEU A 156 26.48 2.10 13.95
N GLY A 157 26.50 1.19 12.97
CA GLY A 157 25.51 1.16 11.91
C GLY A 157 24.08 0.89 12.42
N ARG A 158 23.93 0.02 13.43
CA ARG A 158 22.64 -0.20 14.10
C ARG A 158 22.15 1.06 14.81
N ASN A 159 23.01 1.79 15.49
CA ASN A 159 22.62 3.04 16.17
C ASN A 159 22.18 4.09 15.15
N TYR A 160 22.90 4.22 14.03
CA TYR A 160 22.53 5.11 12.94
C TYR A 160 21.17 4.77 12.34
N SER A 161 20.93 3.49 12.03
CA SER A 161 19.63 3.00 11.54
C SER A 161 18.51 3.22 12.55
N THR A 162 18.75 2.88 13.82
CA THR A 162 17.78 3.10 14.92
C THR A 162 17.38 4.57 15.03
N GLY A 163 18.32 5.51 14.85
CA GLY A 163 18.02 6.94 14.85
C GLY A 163 17.02 7.35 13.76
N PHE A 164 17.17 6.82 12.55
CA PHE A 164 16.22 7.05 11.46
C PHE A 164 14.82 6.51 11.78
N TYR A 165 14.73 5.29 12.30
CA TYR A 165 13.44 4.67 12.67
C TYR A 165 12.79 5.32 13.88
N LEU A 166 13.56 5.77 14.86
CA LEU A 166 13.03 6.55 15.99
C LEU A 166 12.46 7.89 15.52
N GLY A 167 13.19 8.62 14.67
CA GLY A 167 12.72 9.91 14.14
C GLY A 167 11.44 9.75 13.32
N THR A 168 11.41 8.80 12.39
CA THR A 168 10.22 8.50 11.57
C THR A 168 9.07 7.95 12.41
N GLY A 169 9.34 7.10 13.40
CA GLY A 169 8.35 6.59 14.35
C GLY A 169 7.72 7.69 15.22
N LEU A 170 8.52 8.65 15.69
CA LEU A 170 8.02 9.84 16.40
C LEU A 170 7.11 10.68 15.51
N ILE A 171 7.48 10.88 14.25
CA ILE A 171 6.64 11.61 13.29
C ILE A 171 5.32 10.87 13.07
N LEU A 172 5.34 9.55 12.89
CA LEU A 172 4.12 8.74 12.77
C LEU A 172 3.24 8.85 14.02
N PHE A 173 3.86 8.87 15.20
CA PHE A 173 3.15 9.04 16.47
C PHE A 173 2.52 10.43 16.60
N ILE A 174 3.23 11.49 16.22
CA ILE A 174 2.71 12.86 16.20
C ILE A 174 1.54 12.98 15.20
N LEU A 175 1.69 12.42 14.00
CA LEU A 175 0.61 12.39 13.00
C LEU A 175 -0.61 11.58 13.48
N ASN A 176 -0.38 10.53 14.29
CA ASN A 176 -1.45 9.78 14.93
C ASN A 176 -2.26 10.67 15.89
N ILE A 177 -1.58 11.46 16.73
CA ILE A 177 -2.19 12.38 17.69
C ILE A 177 -2.93 13.52 16.99
N LEU A 178 -2.35 14.11 15.93
CA LEU A 178 -2.98 15.23 15.21
C LEU A 178 -4.24 14.84 14.43
N GLY A 179 -4.57 13.55 14.34
CA GLY A 179 -5.79 13.09 13.68
C GLY A 179 -5.79 13.20 12.15
N LYS A 180 -4.80 13.86 11.53
CA LYS A 180 -4.63 13.94 10.08
C LYS A 180 -4.31 12.55 9.50
N GLY A 181 -5.16 12.07 8.60
CA GLY A 181 -4.99 10.78 7.93
C GLY A 181 -5.45 9.58 8.77
N GLN A 182 -6.72 9.56 9.18
CA GLN A 182 -7.33 8.39 9.84
C GLN A 182 -7.31 7.14 8.97
N PHE A 183 -7.36 7.33 7.65
CA PHE A 183 -7.28 6.25 6.68
C PHE A 183 -5.89 5.60 6.70
N GLY A 184 -5.85 4.27 6.87
CA GLY A 184 -4.62 3.48 6.77
C GLY A 184 -3.65 3.60 7.95
N ARG A 185 -4.06 4.14 9.12
CA ARG A 185 -3.19 4.23 10.31
C ARG A 185 -2.48 2.90 10.63
N PHE A 186 -3.26 1.82 10.73
CA PHE A 186 -2.74 0.48 11.01
C PHE A 186 -1.73 0.01 9.95
N TRP A 187 -2.06 0.16 8.68
CA TRP A 187 -1.21 -0.23 7.56
C TRP A 187 0.13 0.53 7.55
N ARG A 188 0.15 1.81 7.95
CA ARG A 188 1.40 2.59 8.06
C ARG A 188 2.35 1.99 9.10
N PHE A 189 1.83 1.62 10.27
CA PHE A 189 2.64 0.98 11.30
C PHE A 189 3.10 -0.42 10.88
N ILE A 190 2.26 -1.19 10.18
CA ILE A 190 2.68 -2.49 9.62
C ILE A 190 3.82 -2.32 8.62
N VAL A 191 3.69 -1.41 7.65
CA VAL A 191 4.73 -1.20 6.64
C VAL A 191 6.02 -0.68 7.29
N PHE A 192 5.90 0.24 8.26
CA PHE A 192 7.03 0.73 9.05
C PHE A 192 7.75 -0.39 9.79
N CYS A 193 7.03 -1.20 10.59
CA CYS A 193 7.62 -2.32 11.32
C CYS A 193 8.18 -3.38 10.37
N GLY A 194 7.49 -3.67 9.27
CA GLY A 194 7.92 -4.63 8.27
C GLY A 194 9.26 -4.24 7.63
N ILE A 195 9.42 -2.97 7.25
CA ILE A 195 10.66 -2.47 6.65
C ILE A 195 11.79 -2.43 7.67
N ALA A 196 11.51 -2.04 8.93
CA ALA A 196 12.50 -2.12 10.01
C ALA A 196 12.98 -3.56 10.25
N CYS A 197 12.07 -4.54 10.24
CA CYS A 197 12.42 -5.96 10.32
C CYS A 197 13.23 -6.43 9.11
N ILE A 198 12.87 -6.04 7.89
CA ILE A 198 13.62 -6.38 6.68
C ILE A 198 15.03 -5.78 6.74
N GLU A 199 15.17 -4.50 7.06
CA GLU A 199 16.48 -3.84 7.14
C GLU A 199 17.38 -4.50 8.19
N THR A 200 16.86 -4.75 9.39
CA THR A 200 17.62 -5.43 10.45
C THR A 200 18.01 -6.85 10.04
N SER A 201 17.13 -7.57 9.34
CA SER A 201 17.45 -8.91 8.82
C SER A 201 18.57 -8.87 7.77
N LEU A 202 18.59 -7.87 6.88
CA LEU A 202 19.63 -7.68 5.87
C LEU A 202 20.98 -7.31 6.51
N ILE A 203 20.98 -6.48 7.55
CA ILE A 203 22.18 -6.07 8.29
C ILE A 203 22.75 -7.20 9.16
N LEU A 204 21.93 -8.12 9.65
CA LEU A 204 22.42 -9.24 10.46
C LEU A 204 22.83 -10.43 9.58
N ASN A 205 21.98 -10.82 8.63
CA ASN A 205 22.20 -11.99 7.79
C ASN A 205 22.06 -11.65 6.30
N PRO A 206 23.18 -11.38 5.58
CA PRO A 206 23.14 -10.93 4.20
C PRO A 206 22.72 -12.04 3.22
N GLN A 207 22.83 -13.32 3.63
CA GLN A 207 22.44 -14.47 2.79
C GLN A 207 21.00 -14.93 3.03
N SER A 208 20.32 -14.41 4.06
CA SER A 208 18.90 -14.70 4.32
C SER A 208 18.00 -13.86 3.41
N ASN A 209 18.15 -13.99 2.08
CA ASN A 209 17.16 -13.44 1.16
C ASN A 209 16.07 -14.48 0.92
N SER A 210 14.82 -14.07 1.14
CA SER A 210 13.68 -14.77 0.55
C SER A 210 13.80 -14.75 -0.97
N SER A 211 13.38 -15.82 -1.64
CA SER A 211 13.57 -16.03 -3.08
C SER A 211 13.02 -14.90 -3.96
N PHE A 212 12.04 -14.13 -3.46
CA PHE A 212 11.46 -12.99 -4.17
C PHE A 212 12.38 -11.75 -4.15
N LEU A 213 13.00 -11.45 -2.99
CA LEU A 213 13.86 -10.28 -2.84
C LEU A 213 15.21 -10.46 -3.53
N SER A 214 15.71 -11.69 -3.60
CA SER A 214 16.93 -12.00 -4.38
C SER A 214 16.72 -11.79 -5.88
N TYR A 215 15.54 -12.13 -6.41
CA TYR A 215 15.22 -11.95 -7.83
C TYR A 215 15.04 -10.46 -8.19
N LEU A 216 14.33 -9.68 -7.35
CA LEU A 216 14.07 -8.27 -7.64
C LEU A 216 15.32 -7.38 -7.58
N PHE A 217 16.30 -7.76 -6.75
CA PHE A 217 17.48 -6.93 -6.46
C PHE A 217 18.82 -7.62 -6.71
N GLN A 218 18.89 -8.57 -7.64
CA GLN A 218 20.08 -9.39 -7.86
C GLN A 218 21.36 -8.56 -8.12
N ASN A 219 21.23 -7.40 -8.77
CA ASN A 219 22.36 -6.55 -9.15
C ASN A 219 22.72 -5.47 -8.12
N PHE A 220 21.91 -5.27 -7.07
CA PHE A 220 22.13 -4.20 -6.10
C PHE A 220 22.82 -4.70 -4.83
N ILE A 221 23.69 -3.87 -4.26
CA ILE A 221 24.38 -4.12 -2.99
C ILE A 221 23.39 -3.92 -1.82
N ILE A 222 23.68 -4.49 -0.65
CA ILE A 222 22.79 -4.45 0.53
C ILE A 222 22.43 -3.01 0.91
N PHE A 223 23.40 -2.09 0.95
CA PHE A 223 23.11 -0.70 1.32
C PHE A 223 22.19 0.01 0.30
N GLU A 224 22.33 -0.27 -1.00
CA GLU A 224 21.46 0.28 -2.04
C GLU A 224 20.04 -0.24 -1.89
N ARG A 225 19.89 -1.54 -1.62
CA ARG A 225 18.59 -2.16 -1.32
C ARG A 225 17.93 -1.47 -0.13
N ILE A 226 18.67 -1.20 0.94
CA ILE A 226 18.15 -0.49 2.13
C ILE A 226 17.67 0.92 1.75
N LYS A 227 18.44 1.68 0.96
CA LYS A 227 18.02 3.01 0.48
C LYS A 227 16.74 2.94 -0.34
N ILE A 228 16.64 1.98 -1.27
CA ILE A 228 15.45 1.76 -2.08
C ILE A 228 14.26 1.40 -1.19
N PHE A 229 14.41 0.50 -0.21
CA PHE A 229 13.33 0.15 0.71
C PHE A 229 12.85 1.33 1.55
N ARG A 230 13.77 2.15 2.08
CA ARG A 230 13.41 3.36 2.83
C ARG A 230 12.69 4.38 1.95
N GLN A 231 13.06 4.51 0.68
CA GLN A 231 12.31 5.35 -0.25
C GLN A 231 10.94 4.75 -0.54
N LEU A 232 10.88 3.44 -0.79
CA LEU A 232 9.64 2.72 -1.04
C LEU A 232 8.68 2.90 0.15
N PHE A 233 9.18 2.86 1.39
CA PHE A 233 8.40 3.21 2.58
C PHE A 233 7.75 4.59 2.47
N ILE A 234 8.56 5.62 2.17
CA ILE A 234 8.08 6.99 2.05
C ILE A 234 7.02 7.08 0.95
N THR A 235 7.26 6.49 -0.22
CA THR A 235 6.30 6.47 -1.34
C THR A 235 5.00 5.74 -1.01
N ILE A 236 5.04 4.60 -0.32
CA ILE A 236 3.84 3.88 0.13
C ILE A 236 3.09 4.69 1.18
N PHE A 237 3.81 5.29 2.14
CA PHE A 237 3.22 6.10 3.19
C PHE A 237 2.41 7.27 2.59
N ILE A 238 3.05 7.95 1.65
CA ILE A 238 2.53 8.99 0.80
C ILE A 238 1.29 8.48 0.06
N ALA A 239 1.42 7.42 -0.76
CA ALA A 239 0.32 6.82 -1.52
C ALA A 239 -0.90 6.50 -0.65
N LEU A 240 -0.68 5.85 0.50
CA LEU A 240 -1.72 5.49 1.43
C LEU A 240 -2.40 6.70 2.07
N SER A 241 -1.68 7.81 2.26
CA SER A 241 -2.20 9.06 2.80
C SER A 241 -3.10 9.82 1.82
N GLN A 242 -2.74 9.86 0.54
CA GLN A 242 -3.50 10.63 -0.45
C GLN A 242 -4.47 9.81 -1.29
N VAL A 243 -4.03 8.65 -1.76
CA VAL A 243 -4.82 7.80 -2.67
C VAL A 243 -5.83 6.99 -1.86
N GLY A 244 -5.45 6.56 -0.66
CA GLY A 244 -6.29 5.76 0.24
C GLY A 244 -7.69 6.35 0.46
N PRO A 245 -7.82 7.58 0.99
CA PRO A 245 -9.12 8.24 1.19
C PRO A 245 -9.91 8.44 -0.11
N VAL A 246 -9.22 8.58 -1.24
CA VAL A 246 -9.84 8.82 -2.55
C VAL A 246 -10.35 7.53 -3.18
N LEU A 247 -9.68 6.41 -2.98
CA LEU A 247 -10.12 5.08 -3.45
C LEU A 247 -11.24 4.53 -2.59
N PHE A 248 -11.05 4.60 -1.29
CA PHE A 248 -11.99 4.16 -0.28
C PHE A 248 -12.47 5.40 0.47
N PRO A 249 -13.42 6.16 -0.09
CA PRO A 249 -14.12 7.14 0.72
C PRO A 249 -14.67 6.34 1.89
N THR A 250 -14.20 6.66 3.09
CA THR A 250 -14.95 6.33 4.29
C THR A 250 -16.19 7.21 4.20
N ASP A 251 -17.13 6.80 3.35
CA ASP A 251 -18.52 7.22 3.49
C ASP A 251 -18.79 6.94 4.95
N ASN A 252 -19.01 8.02 5.70
CA ASN A 252 -19.30 7.93 7.10
C ASN A 252 -20.29 6.79 7.25
N THR A 253 -19.96 5.79 8.06
CA THR A 253 -20.90 4.75 8.52
C THR A 253 -22.15 5.34 9.21
N GLN A 254 -22.27 6.68 9.24
CA GLN A 254 -23.40 7.49 9.65
C GLN A 254 -24.51 7.57 8.59
N ASP A 255 -24.25 7.37 7.29
CA ASP A 255 -25.29 7.50 6.24
C ASP A 255 -25.95 6.17 5.83
N ILE A 256 -25.67 5.08 6.54
CA ILE A 256 -26.48 3.85 6.41
C ILE A 256 -27.79 4.01 7.18
N ARG A 257 -27.81 4.82 8.25
CA ARG A 257 -28.99 5.07 9.09
C ARG A 257 -30.20 5.58 8.29
N PRO A 258 -30.10 6.60 7.42
CA PRO A 258 -31.24 7.04 6.62
C PRO A 258 -31.72 5.96 5.65
N ASN A 259 -30.81 5.19 5.04
CA ASN A 259 -31.18 4.10 4.16
C ASN A 259 -31.86 2.95 4.91
N LEU A 260 -31.35 2.56 6.08
CA LEU A 260 -31.98 1.57 6.96
C LEU A 260 -33.34 2.04 7.45
N HIS A 261 -33.46 3.31 7.83
CA HIS A 261 -34.73 3.90 8.24
C HIS A 261 -35.74 3.90 7.08
N ASN A 262 -35.32 4.24 5.87
CA ASN A 262 -36.16 4.14 4.68
C ASN A 262 -36.59 2.69 4.40
N PHE A 263 -35.68 1.72 4.55
CA PHE A 263 -36.01 0.30 4.43
C PHE A 263 -36.99 -0.15 5.51
N GLU A 264 -36.82 0.29 6.75
CA GLU A 264 -37.72 0.01 7.86
C GLU A 264 -39.13 0.55 7.58
N ILE A 265 -39.23 1.79 7.10
CA ILE A 265 -40.50 2.39 6.67
C ILE A 265 -41.14 1.56 5.55
N LEU A 266 -40.38 1.17 4.53
CA LEU A 266 -40.90 0.36 3.42
C LEU A 266 -41.39 -1.02 3.90
N CYS A 267 -40.65 -1.67 4.81
CA CYS A 267 -41.05 -2.94 5.41
C CYS A 267 -42.33 -2.80 6.24
N ASN A 268 -42.49 -1.71 6.99
CA ASN A 268 -43.69 -1.44 7.77
C ASN A 268 -44.90 -1.19 6.87
N ILE A 269 -44.74 -0.38 5.82
CA ILE A 269 -45.79 -0.14 4.82
C ILE A 269 -46.21 -1.45 4.15
N ALA A 270 -45.25 -2.25 3.68
CA ALA A 270 -45.54 -3.53 3.05
C ALA A 270 -46.25 -4.50 4.02
N SER A 271 -45.82 -4.53 5.29
CA SER A 271 -46.44 -5.36 6.31
C SER A 271 -47.89 -4.93 6.60
N ASP A 272 -48.16 -3.64 6.66
CA ASP A 272 -49.52 -3.14 6.89
C ASP A 272 -50.43 -3.33 5.68
N GLU A 273 -49.90 -3.19 4.46
CA GLU A 273 -50.63 -3.53 3.23
C GLU A 273 -51.00 -5.02 3.22
N ILE A 274 -50.08 -5.92 3.58
CA ILE A 274 -50.37 -7.36 3.70
C ILE A 274 -51.46 -7.61 4.75
N LYS A 275 -51.39 -6.97 5.92
CA LYS A 275 -52.44 -7.11 6.96
C LYS A 275 -53.79 -6.61 6.45
N ASN A 276 -53.83 -5.51 5.72
CA ASN A 276 -55.06 -4.95 5.18
C ASN A 276 -55.66 -5.83 4.09
N GLN A 277 -54.84 -6.33 3.16
CA GLN A 277 -55.27 -7.29 2.15
C GLN A 277 -55.81 -8.57 2.80
N LEU A 278 -55.08 -9.09 3.79
CA LEU A 278 -55.49 -10.27 4.54
C LEU A 278 -56.83 -10.03 5.26
N ARG A 279 -57.00 -8.91 5.96
CA ARG A 279 -58.27 -8.52 6.59
C ARG A 279 -59.41 -8.38 5.58
N SER A 280 -59.15 -7.79 4.42
CA SER A 280 -60.14 -7.62 3.36
C SER A 280 -60.58 -8.97 2.77
N GLY A 281 -59.64 -9.90 2.59
CA GLY A 281 -59.95 -11.27 2.15
C GLY A 281 -60.77 -12.05 3.17
N PHE A 282 -60.67 -11.71 4.46
CA PHE A 282 -61.47 -12.31 5.53
C PHE A 282 -62.80 -11.59 5.82
N TYR A 283 -63.06 -10.43 5.20
CA TYR A 283 -64.31 -9.70 5.33
C TYR A 283 -65.58 -10.54 5.12
N PRO A 284 -65.71 -11.38 4.06
CA PRO A 284 -66.91 -12.20 3.86
C PRO A 284 -67.14 -13.27 4.93
N PHE A 285 -66.13 -13.61 5.73
CA PHE A 285 -66.21 -14.61 6.80
C PHE A 285 -66.41 -13.97 8.19
N GLN A 286 -66.58 -12.65 8.28
CA GLN A 286 -66.73 -11.96 9.57
C GLN A 286 -68.01 -12.31 10.33
N ASN A 287 -69.07 -12.70 9.62
CA ASN A 287 -70.38 -12.98 10.22
C ASN A 287 -70.61 -14.47 10.56
N ASP A 288 -69.73 -15.37 10.12
CA ASP A 288 -69.87 -16.81 10.31
C ASP A 288 -68.83 -17.35 11.31
N GLN A 289 -69.29 -17.61 12.55
CA GLN A 289 -68.42 -18.08 13.64
C GLN A 289 -67.78 -19.44 13.36
N ASN A 290 -68.46 -20.32 12.62
CA ASN A 290 -67.94 -21.65 12.31
C ASN A 290 -66.79 -21.56 11.29
N ALA A 291 -66.98 -20.78 10.23
CA ALA A 291 -65.95 -20.54 9.22
C ALA A 291 -64.69 -19.90 9.82
N GLN A 292 -64.83 -18.96 10.77
CA GLN A 292 -63.70 -18.37 11.48
C GLN A 292 -62.91 -19.39 12.30
N SER A 293 -63.61 -20.28 13.00
CA SER A 293 -62.96 -21.32 13.82
C SER A 293 -62.16 -22.31 12.96
N GLU A 294 -62.67 -22.67 11.78
CA GLU A 294 -62.01 -23.57 10.85
C GLU A 294 -60.80 -22.89 10.19
N LEU A 295 -60.95 -21.62 9.78
CA LEU A 295 -59.86 -20.81 9.24
C LEU A 295 -58.72 -20.66 10.24
N ARG A 296 -59.04 -20.35 11.51
CA ARG A 296 -58.03 -20.22 12.57
C ARG A 296 -57.25 -21.52 12.77
N LYS A 297 -57.95 -22.67 12.83
CA LYS A 297 -57.30 -23.99 12.93
C LYS A 297 -56.40 -24.28 11.72
N LYS A 298 -56.83 -23.95 10.51
CA LYS A 298 -56.03 -24.14 9.28
C LYS A 298 -54.81 -23.22 9.24
N MET A 299 -54.93 -21.96 9.66
CA MET A 299 -53.80 -21.03 9.76
C MET A 299 -52.78 -21.49 10.81
N GLU A 300 -53.26 -21.91 11.98
CA GLU A 300 -52.39 -22.47 13.03
C GLU A 300 -51.61 -23.68 12.51
N LYS A 301 -52.30 -24.61 11.85
CA LYS A 301 -51.66 -25.76 11.21
C LYS A 301 -50.63 -25.34 10.15
N LEU A 302 -50.96 -24.37 9.29
CA LEU A 302 -50.02 -23.86 8.28
C LEU A 302 -48.77 -23.22 8.89
N VAL A 303 -48.91 -22.47 9.98
CA VAL A 303 -47.77 -21.86 10.69
C VAL A 303 -46.88 -22.94 11.29
N VAL A 304 -47.48 -23.93 11.95
CA VAL A 304 -46.75 -25.07 12.53
C VAL A 304 -46.04 -25.87 11.42
N ASP A 305 -46.73 -26.19 10.33
CA ASP A 305 -46.15 -26.93 9.20
C ASP A 305 -44.98 -26.15 8.57
N ASN A 306 -45.11 -24.84 8.40
CA ASN A 306 -44.03 -24.00 7.84
C ASN A 306 -42.83 -23.91 8.80
N TYR A 307 -43.09 -23.75 10.10
CA TYR A 307 -42.03 -23.74 11.13
C TYR A 307 -41.26 -25.07 11.17
N LEU A 308 -41.98 -26.21 11.11
CA LEU A 308 -41.39 -27.54 11.06
C LEU A 308 -40.59 -27.75 9.76
N HIS A 309 -41.09 -27.27 8.61
CA HIS A 309 -40.38 -27.36 7.34
C HIS A 309 -39.12 -26.49 7.25
N GLN A 310 -39.09 -25.32 7.90
CA GLN A 310 -37.92 -24.43 7.85
C GLN A 310 -36.81 -24.86 8.83
N ASN A 311 -37.17 -25.35 10.02
CA ASN A 311 -36.20 -25.57 11.09
C ASN A 311 -35.77 -27.03 11.26
N ASP A 312 -36.52 -28.01 10.75
CA ASP A 312 -36.27 -29.42 11.03
C ASP A 312 -36.01 -30.26 9.77
N GLN A 313 -34.72 -30.46 9.46
CA GLN A 313 -34.29 -31.15 8.23
C GLN A 313 -34.70 -32.62 8.18
N GLU A 314 -34.77 -33.30 9.34
CA GLU A 314 -35.20 -34.70 9.41
C GLU A 314 -36.69 -34.85 9.07
N PHE A 315 -37.52 -33.92 9.54
CA PHE A 315 -38.94 -33.87 9.23
C PHE A 315 -39.18 -33.68 7.71
N VAL A 316 -38.44 -32.78 7.06
CA VAL A 316 -38.52 -32.56 5.61
C VAL A 316 -38.16 -33.84 4.83
N GLN A 317 -37.12 -34.55 5.25
CA GLN A 317 -36.70 -35.80 4.62
C GLN A 317 -37.76 -36.90 4.79
N ALA A 318 -38.29 -37.08 6.00
CA ALA A 318 -39.34 -38.06 6.28
C ALA A 318 -40.64 -37.75 5.52
N TYR A 319 -41.05 -36.49 5.46
CA TYR A 319 -42.21 -36.03 4.71
C TYR A 319 -42.07 -36.31 3.20
N ASN A 320 -40.91 -36.00 2.63
CA ASN A 320 -40.64 -36.25 1.21
C ASN A 320 -40.63 -37.75 0.87
N GLN A 321 -40.07 -38.59 1.75
CA GLN A 321 -40.12 -40.04 1.60
C GLN A 321 -41.56 -40.58 1.68
N ALA A 322 -42.40 -40.05 2.57
CA ALA A 322 -43.81 -40.41 2.67
C ALA A 322 -44.60 -40.00 1.42
N GLN A 323 -44.35 -38.80 0.87
CA GLN A 323 -44.94 -38.37 -0.41
C GLN A 323 -44.50 -39.24 -1.59
N GLN A 324 -43.23 -39.65 -1.65
CA GLN A 324 -42.75 -40.53 -2.71
C GLN A 324 -43.38 -41.92 -2.64
N ARG A 325 -43.64 -42.44 -1.43
CA ARG A 325 -44.34 -43.72 -1.24
C ARG A 325 -45.81 -43.66 -1.67
N THR A 326 -46.48 -42.54 -1.44
CA THR A 326 -47.88 -42.35 -1.88
C THR A 326 -47.99 -42.12 -3.39
N ARG A 327 -47.03 -41.41 -4.00
CA ARG A 327 -46.94 -41.25 -5.47
C ARG A 327 -46.59 -42.53 -6.21
N LYS A 328 -45.86 -43.47 -5.60
CA LYS A 328 -45.58 -44.81 -6.17
C LYS A 328 -46.74 -45.81 -6.05
N LYS A 329 -47.75 -45.49 -5.23
CA LYS A 329 -48.95 -46.33 -5.02
C LYS A 329 -50.15 -45.92 -5.88
N LYS A 330 -50.10 -44.73 -6.50
CA LYS A 330 -50.97 -44.34 -7.61
C LYS A 330 -50.25 -44.64 -8.91
#